data_AF-A0A0Q6RZN7-F1
#
_entry.id   AF-A0A0Q6RZN7-F1
#
_cell.length_a   1.000
_cell.length_b   1.000
_cell.length_c   1.000
_cell.angle_alpha   90.00
_cell.angle_beta   90.00
_cell.angle_gamma   90.00
#
_symmetry.space_group_name_H-M   'P 1'
#
loop_
_entity.id
_entity.type
_entity.pdbx_description
1 polymer ?
#
loop_
_entity_poly.entity_id
_entity_poly.type
_entity_poly.pdbx_seq_one_letter_code
_entity_poly.pdbx_strand_id
1 'polypeptide(L)'
;MMKMALERLTLSVCAALLLGAMVPGPALAADDSDPPLDEYISATAPPTFDTPEKAVDAFKQAVGSGDFDKLAALLGLDAAKAKASDGATDAYADIQAGVKQKVMLEDQDGGKVLEIGNQLWPLPFPLVKGDDGKWSFDTYAGLEEIADRRVGENELSTIDTMRDYVDAQEDYASEDRDEDGVLEYAQKLISSEGKHDGLYWPSEQGDGDESPAGAGLVDGNALAKAKAGLGYNGYRYRILTGQGENVAGGKFDYIINGNMIAGFGLVAWPVKYGITGVQTFVINKSGILYEADLGDDTSAVADKIRTFNPGDTWKVVPE
;
A
#
# COMPACT_ATOMS: atom_id res chain seq x y z
N MET A 1 -63.65 -42.53 -30.25
CA MET A 1 -63.42 -41.74 -31.48
C MET A 1 -61.93 -41.37 -31.50
N MET A 2 -61.04 -42.25 -31.98
CA MET A 2 -60.67 -42.50 -33.38
C MET A 2 -60.05 -41.22 -34.01
N LYS A 3 -58.72 -41.04 -33.93
CA LYS A 3 -57.65 -41.44 -34.89
C LYS A 3 -57.53 -40.49 -36.09
N MET A 4 -56.39 -39.80 -36.19
CA MET A 4 -55.60 -39.36 -37.38
C MET A 4 -54.45 -38.49 -36.79
N ALA A 5 -53.13 -38.77 -36.79
CA ALA A 5 -52.21 -39.42 -37.74
C ALA A 5 -52.30 -38.79 -39.14
N LEU A 6 -51.25 -38.37 -39.84
CA LEU A 6 -49.79 -38.28 -39.67
C LEU A 6 -49.29 -37.61 -40.98
N GLU A 7 -48.23 -36.77 -40.97
CA GLU A 7 -47.21 -36.60 -42.03
C GLU A 7 -46.33 -35.38 -41.68
N ARG A 8 -45.15 -35.53 -41.06
CA ARG A 8 -43.82 -35.90 -41.59
C ARG A 8 -43.29 -34.99 -42.72
N LEU A 9 -42.41 -34.07 -42.36
CA LEU A 9 -41.14 -33.90 -43.06
C LEU A 9 -40.01 -33.61 -42.07
N THR A 10 -38.97 -34.42 -42.17
CA THR A 10 -37.73 -34.41 -41.40
C THR A 10 -36.79 -33.30 -41.85
N LEU A 11 -36.13 -32.60 -40.92
CA LEU A 11 -34.69 -32.36 -41.04
C LEU A 11 -34.07 -32.22 -39.64
N SER A 12 -33.10 -33.08 -39.40
CA SER A 12 -32.23 -33.14 -38.22
C SER A 12 -31.03 -32.25 -38.47
N VAL A 13 -30.72 -31.27 -37.60
CA VAL A 13 -29.34 -30.81 -37.35
C VAL A 13 -29.22 -30.34 -35.90
N CYS A 14 -28.13 -30.80 -35.29
CA CYS A 14 -27.64 -30.68 -33.94
C CYS A 14 -27.36 -29.26 -33.42
N ALA A 15 -27.09 -29.23 -32.11
CA ALA A 15 -26.21 -28.32 -31.36
C ALA A 15 -26.84 -26.98 -30.93
N ALA A 16 -26.61 -26.47 -29.73
CA ALA A 16 -26.05 -26.99 -28.48
C ALA A 16 -26.42 -25.92 -27.44
N LEU A 17 -26.86 -26.36 -26.26
CA LEU A 17 -26.95 -25.53 -25.07
C LEU A 17 -25.53 -25.09 -24.68
N LEU A 18 -25.15 -23.85 -24.95
CA LEU A 18 -24.04 -23.21 -24.27
C LEU A 18 -24.59 -22.61 -22.97
N LEU A 19 -24.71 -23.46 -21.94
CA LEU A 19 -24.47 -22.99 -20.58
C LEU A 19 -22.99 -22.59 -20.56
N GLY A 20 -22.72 -21.30 -20.67
CA GLY A 20 -21.41 -20.76 -20.35
C GLY A 20 -21.13 -21.07 -18.90
N ALA A 21 -20.31 -22.08 -18.64
CA ALA A 21 -19.68 -22.27 -17.36
C ALA A 21 -18.86 -21.00 -17.08
N MET A 22 -19.35 -20.16 -16.17
CA MET A 22 -18.48 -19.25 -15.43
C MET A 22 -17.48 -20.16 -14.73
N VAL A 23 -16.30 -20.32 -15.31
CA VAL A 23 -15.14 -20.77 -14.56
C VAL A 23 -14.91 -19.67 -13.55
N PRO A 24 -15.05 -19.92 -12.24
CA PRO A 24 -14.59 -18.95 -11.27
C PRO A 24 -13.09 -18.82 -11.53
N GLY A 25 -12.66 -17.64 -12.01
CA GLY A 25 -11.25 -17.30 -12.00
C GLY A 25 -10.72 -17.52 -10.59
N PRO A 26 -9.45 -17.94 -10.43
CA PRO A 26 -8.91 -18.16 -9.09
C PRO A 26 -9.18 -16.88 -8.29
N ALA A 27 -10.01 -17.00 -7.26
CA ALA A 27 -10.00 -16.03 -6.19
C ALA A 27 -8.55 -16.02 -5.75
N LEU A 28 -7.84 -14.92 -6.01
CA LEU A 28 -6.55 -14.68 -5.39
C LEU A 28 -6.87 -14.72 -3.90
N ALA A 29 -6.58 -15.85 -3.26
CA ALA A 29 -6.50 -15.92 -1.83
C ALA A 29 -5.63 -14.74 -1.43
N ALA A 30 -6.16 -13.86 -0.58
CA ALA A 30 -5.32 -12.96 0.16
C ALA A 30 -4.23 -13.86 0.76
N ASP A 31 -3.00 -13.68 0.28
CA ASP A 31 -1.89 -14.47 0.76
C ASP A 31 -1.71 -14.01 2.22
N ASP A 32 -2.12 -14.86 3.17
CA ASP A 32 -1.89 -14.65 4.61
C ASP A 32 -0.40 -14.76 4.96
N SER A 33 0.49 -14.65 3.97
CA SER A 33 1.90 -15.02 4.00
C SER A 33 2.84 -13.94 4.53
N ASP A 34 2.33 -12.81 5.04
CA ASP A 34 3.15 -11.97 5.91
C ASP A 34 3.31 -12.72 7.24
N PRO A 35 4.53 -13.15 7.55
CA PRO A 35 4.76 -13.98 8.72
C PRO A 35 4.43 -13.15 9.97
N PRO A 36 3.68 -13.70 10.95
CA PRO A 36 3.41 -12.98 12.21
C PRO A 36 4.73 -12.48 12.79
N LEU A 37 4.74 -11.33 13.49
CA LEU A 37 5.98 -10.71 14.01
C LEU A 37 6.90 -11.73 14.73
N ASP A 38 6.29 -12.71 15.40
CA ASP A 38 6.94 -13.87 16.04
C ASP A 38 7.94 -14.62 15.16
N GLU A 39 7.71 -14.66 13.85
CA GLU A 39 8.59 -15.32 12.91
C GLU A 39 9.93 -14.61 12.74
N TYR A 40 10.00 -13.30 13.00
CA TYR A 40 11.23 -12.53 13.00
C TYR A 40 11.99 -12.63 14.33
N ILE A 41 11.39 -13.24 15.35
CA ILE A 41 12.01 -13.41 16.68
C ILE A 41 12.94 -14.61 16.64
N SER A 42 14.15 -14.42 17.15
CA SER A 42 15.13 -15.50 17.32
C SER A 42 14.69 -16.49 18.39
N ALA A 43 15.02 -17.77 18.21
CA ALA A 43 14.90 -18.76 19.28
C ALA A 43 15.83 -18.47 20.49
N THR A 44 16.82 -17.58 20.31
CA THR A 44 17.71 -17.12 21.38
C THR A 44 17.27 -15.74 21.85
N ALA A 45 17.02 -15.60 23.16
CA ALA A 45 16.69 -14.32 23.76
C ALA A 45 17.82 -13.28 23.57
N PRO A 46 17.48 -11.98 23.47
CA PRO A 46 18.48 -10.92 23.41
C PRO A 46 19.37 -10.95 24.67
N PRO A 47 20.66 -10.59 24.55
CA PRO A 47 21.56 -10.52 25.69
C PRO A 47 21.09 -9.48 26.71
N THR A 48 21.36 -9.75 28.00
CA THR A 48 21.02 -8.84 29.10
C THR A 48 22.26 -8.15 29.67
N PHE A 49 22.07 -6.97 30.25
CA PHE A 49 23.15 -6.06 30.69
C PHE A 49 22.89 -5.53 32.09
N ASP A 50 23.95 -5.29 32.87
CA ASP A 50 23.82 -4.74 34.23
C ASP A 50 23.35 -3.27 34.25
N THR A 51 23.75 -2.51 33.22
CA THR A 51 23.45 -1.08 33.08
C THR A 51 23.09 -0.79 31.63
N PRO A 52 22.31 0.27 31.38
CA PRO A 52 21.90 0.58 30.02
C PRO A 52 23.07 1.05 29.16
N GLU A 53 24.10 1.66 29.75
CA GLU A 53 25.33 2.06 29.05
C GLU A 53 26.07 0.86 28.45
N LYS A 54 26.08 -0.29 29.16
CA LYS A 54 26.67 -1.52 28.62
C LYS A 54 25.92 -2.04 27.39
N ALA A 55 24.60 -1.86 27.35
CA ALA A 55 23.79 -2.23 26.17
C ALA A 55 24.11 -1.29 24.98
N VAL A 56 24.30 0.01 25.24
CA VAL A 56 24.71 0.99 24.23
C VAL A 56 26.11 0.66 23.68
N ASP A 57 27.06 0.27 24.53
CA ASP A 57 28.40 -0.15 24.10
C ASP A 57 28.34 -1.41 23.21
N ALA A 58 27.52 -2.39 23.60
CA ALA A 58 27.29 -3.59 22.79
C ALA A 58 26.65 -3.26 21.44
N PHE A 59 25.69 -2.33 21.41
CA PHE A 59 25.07 -1.82 20.18
C PHE A 59 26.10 -1.19 19.24
N LYS A 60 26.91 -0.25 19.75
CA LYS A 60 27.98 0.39 18.97
C LYS A 60 28.98 -0.62 18.43
N GLN A 61 29.33 -1.63 19.24
CA GLN A 61 30.25 -2.70 18.82
C GLN A 61 29.64 -3.57 17.71
N ALA A 62 28.38 -3.98 17.85
CA ALA A 62 27.68 -4.81 16.87
C ALA A 62 27.63 -4.08 15.52
N VAL A 63 27.10 -2.85 15.50
CA VAL A 63 26.98 -2.00 14.30
C VAL A 63 28.35 -1.68 13.69
N GLY A 64 29.32 -1.29 14.53
CA GLY A 64 30.68 -0.91 14.10
C GLY A 64 31.50 -2.06 13.52
N SER A 65 31.11 -3.32 13.80
CA SER A 65 31.79 -4.49 13.26
C SER A 65 31.45 -4.80 11.80
N GLY A 66 30.40 -4.18 11.24
CA GLY A 66 29.92 -4.49 9.89
C GLY A 66 29.09 -5.78 9.79
N ASP A 67 28.82 -6.43 10.92
CA ASP A 67 28.19 -7.74 11.01
C ASP A 67 26.71 -7.59 11.39
N PHE A 68 25.83 -7.63 10.38
CA PHE A 68 24.38 -7.50 10.56
C PHE A 68 23.84 -8.54 11.56
N ASP A 69 24.36 -9.76 11.52
CA ASP A 69 23.88 -10.86 12.35
C ASP A 69 24.13 -10.59 13.84
N LYS A 70 25.19 -9.85 14.18
CA LYS A 70 25.42 -9.39 15.57
C LYS A 70 24.41 -8.35 16.02
N LEU A 71 24.02 -7.43 15.13
CA LEU A 71 22.95 -6.49 15.46
C LEU A 71 21.64 -7.25 15.63
N ALA A 72 21.29 -8.15 14.72
CA ALA A 72 20.09 -8.99 14.83
C ALA A 72 20.07 -9.77 16.16
N ALA A 73 21.18 -10.43 16.51
CA ALA A 73 21.29 -11.16 17.78
C ALA A 73 21.15 -10.26 19.01
N LEU A 74 21.70 -9.04 18.98
CA LEU A 74 21.54 -8.05 20.06
C LEU A 74 20.09 -7.62 20.25
N LEU A 75 19.35 -7.53 19.15
CA LEU A 75 17.93 -7.15 19.12
C LEU A 75 16.99 -8.36 19.30
N GLY A 76 17.51 -9.58 19.41
CA GLY A 76 16.72 -10.80 19.55
C GLY A 76 16.02 -11.25 18.27
N LEU A 77 16.52 -10.84 17.10
CA LEU A 77 15.95 -11.14 15.79
C LEU A 77 16.57 -12.37 15.12
N ASP A 78 15.79 -13.09 14.34
CA ASP A 78 16.30 -14.03 13.36
C ASP A 78 17.04 -13.26 12.25
N ALA A 79 18.36 -13.42 12.20
CA ALA A 79 19.21 -12.65 11.29
C ALA A 79 18.89 -12.91 9.81
N ALA A 80 18.54 -14.15 9.44
CA ALA A 80 18.27 -14.50 8.06
C ALA A 80 16.97 -13.86 7.57
N LYS A 81 15.91 -13.91 8.40
CA LYS A 81 14.62 -13.29 8.09
C LYS A 81 14.70 -11.77 8.13
N ALA A 82 15.30 -11.20 9.17
CA ALA A 82 15.48 -9.75 9.28
C ALA A 82 16.26 -9.16 8.10
N LYS A 83 17.28 -9.88 7.61
CA LYS A 83 18.09 -9.45 6.46
C LYS A 83 17.37 -9.62 5.12
N ALA A 84 16.42 -10.55 5.03
CA ALA A 84 15.61 -10.77 3.84
C ALA A 84 14.46 -9.74 3.70
N SER A 85 14.13 -9.01 4.76
CA SER A 85 13.12 -7.95 4.73
C SER A 85 13.54 -6.80 3.82
N ASP A 86 12.59 -6.29 3.06
CA ASP A 86 12.78 -5.13 2.19
C ASP A 86 13.31 -3.92 2.98
N GLY A 87 14.37 -3.29 2.48
CA GLY A 87 14.98 -2.10 3.08
C GLY A 87 15.88 -2.36 4.30
N ALA A 88 15.95 -3.59 4.83
CA ALA A 88 16.72 -3.88 6.04
C ALA A 88 18.23 -3.61 5.90
N THR A 89 18.80 -3.85 4.71
CA THR A 89 20.22 -3.56 4.44
C THR A 89 20.52 -2.07 4.36
N ASP A 90 19.59 -1.29 3.80
CA ASP A 90 19.73 0.16 3.69
C ASP A 90 19.57 0.82 5.06
N ALA A 91 18.56 0.40 5.82
CA ALA A 91 18.37 0.81 7.22
C ALA A 91 19.60 0.48 8.09
N TYR A 92 20.22 -0.68 7.88
CA TYR A 92 21.47 -1.02 8.58
C TYR A 92 22.62 -0.10 8.20
N ALA A 93 22.76 0.25 6.92
CA ALA A 93 23.77 1.20 6.47
C ALA A 93 23.56 2.60 7.06
N ASP A 94 22.31 3.05 7.19
CA ASP A 94 21.95 4.31 7.83
C ASP A 94 22.25 4.30 9.34
N ILE A 95 21.92 3.21 10.02
CA ILE A 95 22.30 3.00 11.43
C ILE A 95 23.83 3.07 11.57
N GLN A 96 24.60 2.43 10.69
CA GLN A 96 26.06 2.51 10.69
C GLN A 96 26.58 3.93 10.49
N ALA A 97 25.98 4.69 9.57
CA ALA A 97 26.34 6.08 9.33
C ALA A 97 26.02 6.97 10.54
N GLY A 98 24.84 6.79 11.14
CA GLY A 98 24.40 7.55 12.30
C GLY A 98 25.20 7.25 13.56
N VAL A 99 25.55 5.98 13.82
CA VAL A 99 26.41 5.59 14.95
C VAL A 99 27.79 6.24 14.88
N LYS A 100 28.35 6.46 13.68
CA LYS A 100 29.62 7.20 13.49
C LYS A 100 29.51 8.67 13.87
N GLN A 101 28.31 9.24 13.84
CA GLN A 101 28.07 10.63 14.24
C GLN A 101 27.89 10.72 15.75
N LYS A 102 26.81 10.13 16.28
CA LYS A 102 26.52 10.05 17.72
C LYS A 102 25.46 8.99 18.02
N VAL A 103 25.42 8.55 19.27
CA VAL A 103 24.33 7.78 19.86
C VAL A 103 24.03 8.39 21.22
N MET A 104 22.78 8.79 21.43
CA MET A 104 22.25 9.29 22.69
C MET A 104 21.31 8.24 23.30
N LEU A 105 21.13 8.33 24.62
CA LEU A 105 20.28 7.43 25.37
C LEU A 105 19.31 8.28 26.17
N GLU A 106 18.04 8.27 25.77
CA GLU A 106 17.00 9.11 26.34
C GLU A 106 16.06 8.27 27.22
N ASP A 107 15.54 8.89 28.28
CA ASP A 107 14.52 8.30 29.13
C ASP A 107 13.15 8.34 28.43
N GLN A 108 12.39 7.25 28.54
CA GLN A 108 11.00 7.18 28.08
C GLN A 108 10.14 6.39 29.08
N ASP A 109 8.83 6.35 28.86
CA ASP A 109 7.97 5.56 29.73
C ASP A 109 8.34 4.06 29.65
N GLY A 110 8.50 3.43 30.81
CA GLY A 110 8.88 2.00 30.90
C GLY A 110 10.32 1.64 30.52
N GLY A 111 11.17 2.58 30.08
CA GLY A 111 12.53 2.22 29.65
C GLY A 111 13.38 3.38 29.12
N LYS A 112 14.24 3.07 28.15
CA LYS A 112 15.13 4.03 27.48
C LYS A 112 15.14 3.78 25.98
N VAL A 113 15.39 4.80 25.19
CA VAL A 113 15.52 4.68 23.72
C VAL A 113 16.88 5.17 23.26
N LEU A 114 17.45 4.50 22.26
CA LEU A 114 18.67 4.97 21.60
C LEU A 114 18.30 5.93 20.48
N GLU A 115 18.86 7.13 20.51
CA GLU A 115 18.74 8.10 19.42
C GLU A 115 20.03 8.13 18.60
N ILE A 116 19.91 7.96 17.29
CA ILE A 116 21.04 7.69 16.39
C ILE A 116 21.25 8.89 15.45
N GLY A 117 22.51 9.30 15.31
CA GLY A 117 22.92 10.33 14.37
C GLY A 117 22.48 11.75 14.76
N ASN A 118 22.79 12.71 13.89
CA ASN A 118 22.45 14.13 14.10
C ASN A 118 20.96 14.43 14.06
N GLN A 119 20.18 13.57 13.39
CA GLN A 119 18.72 13.65 13.32
C GLN A 119 18.03 13.11 14.57
N LEU A 120 18.78 12.57 15.54
CA LEU A 120 18.23 11.95 16.75
C LEU A 120 17.18 10.89 16.42
N TRP A 121 17.47 10.06 15.41
CA TRP A 121 16.50 9.06 14.97
C TRP A 121 16.33 7.98 16.04
N PRO A 122 15.12 7.78 16.59
CA PRO A 122 14.90 6.80 17.64
C PRO A 122 14.93 5.39 17.07
N LEU A 123 15.84 4.57 17.59
CA LEU A 123 15.92 3.15 17.29
C LEU A 123 14.62 2.46 17.73
N PRO A 124 13.97 1.65 16.87
CA PRO A 124 12.68 1.04 17.19
C PRO A 124 12.67 0.16 18.43
N PHE A 125 13.81 -0.46 18.76
CA PHE A 125 13.94 -1.40 19.86
C PHE A 125 14.27 -0.66 21.16
N PRO A 126 13.30 -0.45 22.08
CA PRO A 126 13.59 0.23 23.32
C PRO A 126 14.40 -0.68 24.24
N LEU A 127 15.14 -0.07 25.15
CA LEU A 127 15.87 -0.74 26.20
C LEU A 127 15.05 -0.74 27.48
N VAL A 128 14.65 -1.91 27.95
CA VAL A 128 13.78 -2.11 29.11
C VAL A 128 14.53 -2.80 30.23
N LYS A 129 14.07 -2.59 31.48
CA LYS A 129 14.63 -3.23 32.67
C LYS A 129 13.73 -4.36 33.13
N GLY A 130 14.25 -5.59 33.12
CA GLY A 130 13.56 -6.77 33.61
C GLY A 130 13.47 -6.84 35.13
N ASP A 131 12.65 -7.78 35.62
CA ASP A 131 12.43 -8.03 37.06
C ASP A 131 13.70 -8.47 37.80
N ASP A 132 14.66 -9.05 37.09
CA ASP A 132 16.00 -9.40 37.58
C ASP A 132 16.95 -8.19 37.70
N GLY A 133 16.45 -7.01 37.35
CA GLY A 133 17.17 -5.74 37.36
C GLY A 133 18.14 -5.55 36.20
N LYS A 134 18.16 -6.47 35.21
CA LYS A 134 18.99 -6.36 34.01
C LYS A 134 18.26 -5.61 32.90
N TRP A 135 19.04 -5.08 31.97
CA TRP A 135 18.56 -4.34 30.80
C TRP A 135 18.69 -5.19 29.54
N SER A 136 17.71 -5.13 28.65
CA SER A 136 17.76 -5.77 27.33
C SER A 136 16.94 -4.95 26.32
N PHE A 137 17.25 -5.11 25.04
CA PHE A 137 16.40 -4.58 23.98
C PHE A 137 15.09 -5.37 23.95
N ASP A 138 13.97 -4.67 23.86
CA ASP A 138 12.65 -5.28 23.71
C ASP A 138 12.41 -5.62 22.23
N THR A 139 12.54 -6.90 21.91
CA THR A 139 12.37 -7.42 20.55
C THR A 139 10.95 -7.23 20.03
N TYR A 140 9.94 -7.45 20.88
CA TYR A 140 8.55 -7.41 20.43
C TYR A 140 8.11 -5.97 20.17
N ALA A 141 8.37 -5.08 21.14
CA ALA A 141 8.08 -3.65 20.97
C ALA A 141 8.81 -3.06 19.75
N GLY A 142 10.05 -3.51 19.47
CA GLY A 142 10.78 -3.03 18.30
C GLY A 142 10.23 -3.54 16.96
N LEU A 143 9.72 -4.76 16.90
CA LEU A 143 9.06 -5.28 15.70
C LEU A 143 7.70 -4.61 15.46
N GLU A 144 6.94 -4.36 16.52
CA GLU A 144 5.68 -3.60 16.49
C GLU A 144 5.92 -2.17 15.96
N GLU A 145 6.89 -1.46 16.53
CA GLU A 145 7.27 -0.10 16.08
C GLU A 145 7.74 -0.07 14.60
N ILE A 146 8.45 -1.10 14.13
CA ILE A 146 8.82 -1.18 12.70
C ILE A 146 7.58 -1.34 11.82
N ALA A 147 6.64 -2.20 12.23
CA ALA A 147 5.40 -2.40 11.49
C ALA A 147 4.55 -1.11 11.47
N ASP A 148 4.43 -0.42 12.61
CA ASP A 148 3.68 0.83 12.74
C ASP A 148 4.28 1.95 11.87
N ARG A 149 5.62 2.09 11.86
CA ARG A 149 6.30 3.04 10.96
C ARG A 149 6.01 2.72 9.50
N ARG A 150 6.02 1.44 9.13
CA ARG A 150 5.75 1.01 7.75
C ARG A 150 4.32 1.34 7.33
N VAL A 151 3.34 1.14 8.23
CA VAL A 151 1.95 1.56 8.03
C VAL A 151 1.88 3.07 7.80
N GLY A 152 2.51 3.86 8.66
CA GLY A 152 2.52 5.32 8.55
C GLY A 152 3.17 5.82 7.25
N GLU A 153 4.31 5.25 6.85
CA GLU A 153 4.98 5.57 5.58
C GLU A 153 4.11 5.26 4.36
N ASN A 154 3.47 4.10 4.34
CA ASN A 154 2.56 3.72 3.26
C ASN A 154 1.35 4.64 3.18
N GLU A 155 0.78 5.03 4.32
CA GLU A 155 -0.36 5.95 4.40
C GLU A 155 0.00 7.36 3.92
N LEU A 156 1.14 7.91 4.37
CA LEU A 156 1.63 9.21 3.90
C LEU A 156 1.90 9.18 2.39
N SER A 157 2.56 8.13 1.89
CA SER A 157 2.78 7.96 0.45
C SER A 157 1.47 7.85 -0.34
N THR A 158 0.45 7.22 0.24
CA THR A 158 -0.88 7.10 -0.37
C THR A 158 -1.58 8.45 -0.42
N ILE A 159 -1.50 9.25 0.65
CA ILE A 159 -2.05 10.61 0.68
C ILE A 159 -1.43 11.45 -0.44
N ASP A 160 -0.10 11.43 -0.58
CA ASP A 160 0.60 12.16 -1.65
C ASP A 160 0.18 11.65 -3.04
N THR A 161 0.15 10.32 -3.23
CA THR A 161 -0.30 9.68 -4.49
C THR A 161 -1.71 10.10 -4.88
N MET A 162 -2.62 10.22 -3.92
CA MET A 162 -4.01 10.61 -4.19
C MET A 162 -4.16 12.10 -4.51
N ARG A 163 -3.29 12.95 -3.96
CA ARG A 163 -3.21 14.37 -4.32
C ARG A 163 -2.65 14.54 -5.73
N ASP A 164 -1.54 13.87 -6.03
CA ASP A 164 -0.92 13.86 -7.36
C ASP A 164 -1.87 13.32 -8.44
N TYR A 165 -2.75 12.38 -8.08
CA TYR A 165 -3.79 11.89 -8.99
C TYR A 165 -4.76 12.99 -9.46
N VAL A 166 -5.09 13.96 -8.61
CA VAL A 166 -5.98 15.08 -8.99
C VAL A 166 -5.31 15.94 -10.06
N ASP A 167 -4.04 16.28 -9.84
CA ASP A 167 -3.25 17.07 -10.80
C ASP A 167 -3.08 16.30 -12.12
N ALA A 168 -2.75 15.01 -12.05
CA ALA A 168 -2.60 14.16 -13.23
C ALA A 168 -3.92 14.05 -14.03
N GLN A 169 -5.08 14.04 -13.38
CA GLN A 169 -6.37 14.02 -14.09
C GLN A 169 -6.65 15.34 -14.82
N GLU A 170 -6.36 16.48 -14.20
CA GLU A 170 -6.54 17.78 -14.84
C GLU A 170 -5.55 17.96 -16.02
N ASP A 171 -4.31 17.47 -15.88
CA ASP A 171 -3.33 17.44 -16.97
C ASP A 171 -3.76 16.51 -18.11
N TYR A 172 -4.29 15.33 -17.81
CA TYR A 172 -4.81 14.41 -18.82
C TYR A 172 -5.94 15.06 -19.64
N ALA A 173 -6.89 15.71 -18.95
CA ALA A 173 -8.05 16.36 -19.54
C ALA A 173 -7.75 17.69 -20.26
N SER A 174 -6.50 18.15 -20.25
CA SER A 174 -6.10 19.36 -20.98
C SER A 174 -5.96 19.16 -22.50
N GLU A 175 -5.90 17.90 -22.94
CA GLU A 175 -5.72 17.50 -24.33
C GLU A 175 -6.75 16.43 -24.74
N ASP A 176 -7.08 16.39 -26.02
CA ASP A 176 -7.92 15.34 -26.61
C ASP A 176 -7.03 14.12 -26.89
N ARG A 177 -7.17 13.09 -26.06
CA ARG A 177 -6.25 11.94 -26.01
C ARG A 177 -6.60 10.82 -26.98
N ASP A 178 -7.83 10.79 -27.50
CA ASP A 178 -8.30 9.78 -28.44
C ASP A 178 -8.81 10.34 -29.78
N GLU A 179 -8.66 11.66 -29.97
CA GLU A 179 -9.01 12.41 -31.18
C GLU A 179 -10.52 12.36 -31.51
N ASP A 180 -11.38 12.16 -30.51
CA ASP A 180 -12.83 12.14 -30.67
C ASP A 180 -13.49 13.54 -30.61
N GLY A 181 -12.71 14.57 -30.27
CA GLY A 181 -13.13 15.95 -30.14
C GLY A 181 -13.63 16.33 -28.74
N VAL A 182 -13.45 15.48 -27.72
CA VAL A 182 -13.90 15.70 -26.35
C VAL A 182 -12.72 15.67 -25.38
N LEU A 183 -12.59 16.73 -24.57
CA LEU A 183 -11.69 16.72 -23.43
C LEU A 183 -12.31 15.91 -22.29
N GLU A 184 -11.57 14.93 -21.77
CA GLU A 184 -12.06 14.00 -20.75
C GLU A 184 -11.00 13.60 -19.73
N TYR A 185 -11.45 13.06 -18.60
CA TYR A 185 -10.60 12.49 -17.57
C TYR A 185 -10.23 11.04 -17.89
N ALA A 186 -9.04 10.61 -17.47
CA ALA A 186 -8.56 9.25 -17.67
C ALA A 186 -9.37 8.24 -16.86
N GLN A 187 -9.89 7.22 -17.53
CA GLN A 187 -10.61 6.10 -16.90
C GLN A 187 -9.66 4.96 -16.45
N LYS A 188 -8.35 5.11 -16.65
CA LYS A 188 -7.32 4.14 -16.24
C LYS A 188 -6.16 4.85 -15.54
N LEU A 189 -5.59 4.19 -14.54
CA LEU A 189 -4.35 4.66 -13.89
C LEU A 189 -3.13 4.39 -14.78
N ILE A 190 -3.06 3.20 -15.38
CA ILE A 190 -1.97 2.77 -16.25
C ILE A 190 -2.55 2.56 -17.64
N SER A 191 -1.95 3.18 -18.64
CA SER A 191 -2.34 3.00 -20.03
C SER A 191 -2.14 1.57 -20.51
N SER A 192 -2.94 1.19 -21.48
CA SER A 192 -2.73 -0.03 -22.27
C SER A 192 -1.41 0.07 -23.04
N GLU A 193 -0.81 -1.07 -23.37
CA GLU A 193 0.48 -1.11 -24.08
C GLU A 193 0.44 -0.31 -25.39
N GLY A 194 1.34 0.67 -25.52
CA GLY A 194 1.45 1.56 -26.69
C GLY A 194 0.29 2.55 -26.87
N LYS A 195 -0.45 2.89 -25.80
CA LYS A 195 -1.55 3.86 -25.82
C LYS A 195 -1.38 4.93 -24.74
N HIS A 196 -2.10 6.04 -24.90
CA HIS A 196 -2.26 7.11 -23.91
C HIS A 196 -3.69 7.14 -23.32
N ASP A 197 -4.24 5.96 -23.00
CA ASP A 197 -5.62 5.81 -22.51
C ASP A 197 -5.73 5.70 -20.97
N GLY A 198 -4.70 6.15 -20.26
CA GLY A 198 -4.61 6.20 -18.79
C GLY A 198 -3.60 7.25 -18.32
N LEU A 199 -3.47 7.47 -17.02
CA LEU A 199 -2.63 8.55 -16.46
C LEU A 199 -1.13 8.32 -16.61
N TYR A 200 -0.68 7.07 -16.70
CA TYR A 200 0.73 6.70 -16.84
C TYR A 200 1.01 5.88 -18.09
N TRP A 201 2.08 6.25 -18.80
CA TRP A 201 2.73 5.47 -19.84
C TRP A 201 4.26 5.67 -19.80
N PRO A 202 5.08 4.67 -20.15
CA PRO A 202 6.53 4.81 -20.18
C PRO A 202 7.00 5.83 -21.22
N SER A 203 7.95 6.70 -20.85
CA SER A 203 8.57 7.68 -21.75
C SER A 203 9.32 7.06 -22.94
N GLU A 204 9.66 5.78 -22.83
CA GLU A 204 10.32 4.99 -23.88
C GLU A 204 9.37 4.61 -25.04
N GLN A 205 8.07 4.90 -24.94
CA GLN A 205 7.09 4.63 -26.02
C GLN A 205 7.33 5.46 -27.30
N GLY A 206 8.17 6.50 -27.24
CA GLY A 206 8.83 7.05 -28.44
C GLY A 206 8.04 8.09 -29.24
N ASP A 207 6.90 8.55 -28.72
CA ASP A 207 6.12 9.70 -29.21
C ASP A 207 6.56 11.03 -28.58
N GLY A 208 7.24 10.98 -27.42
CA GLY A 208 7.84 12.14 -26.77
C GLY A 208 6.91 12.90 -25.83
N ASP A 209 5.66 12.45 -25.68
CA ASP A 209 4.71 13.03 -24.74
C ASP A 209 4.90 12.44 -23.35
N GLU A 210 5.09 13.32 -22.36
CA GLU A 210 5.20 12.91 -20.97
C GLU A 210 3.83 12.53 -20.40
N SER A 211 3.77 11.43 -19.65
CA SER A 211 2.54 11.01 -19.00
C SER A 211 2.12 12.02 -17.91
N PRO A 212 0.82 12.33 -17.73
CA PRO A 212 0.34 13.22 -16.67
C PRO A 212 0.75 12.81 -15.25
N ALA A 213 0.85 11.51 -15.01
CA ALA A 213 1.37 10.95 -13.76
C ALA A 213 2.88 11.21 -13.52
N GLY A 214 3.59 11.65 -14.56
CA GLY A 214 5.03 11.86 -14.60
C GLY A 214 5.86 10.65 -14.15
N ALA A 215 7.12 10.90 -13.85
CA ALA A 215 7.96 9.97 -13.07
C ALA A 215 7.61 9.96 -11.57
N GLY A 216 6.83 10.95 -11.09
CA GLY A 216 6.48 11.11 -9.66
C GLY A 216 5.58 10.00 -9.13
N LEU A 217 4.62 9.53 -9.94
CA LEU A 217 3.77 8.38 -9.60
C LEU A 217 4.43 7.02 -9.89
N VAL A 218 5.68 6.95 -10.36
CA VAL A 218 6.34 5.68 -10.68
C VAL A 218 7.75 5.61 -10.11
N ASP A 219 7.83 5.16 -8.85
CA ASP A 219 8.96 4.31 -8.47
C ASP A 219 8.80 2.98 -9.23
N GLY A 220 9.76 2.68 -10.12
CA GLY A 220 9.75 1.46 -10.92
C GLY A 220 9.63 0.18 -10.08
N ASN A 221 10.12 0.19 -8.84
CA ASN A 221 9.94 -0.90 -7.89
C ASN A 221 8.49 -0.98 -7.39
N ALA A 222 7.87 0.15 -7.03
CA ALA A 222 6.48 0.20 -6.57
C ALA A 222 5.49 -0.29 -7.63
N LEU A 223 5.70 0.09 -8.90
CA LEU A 223 4.85 -0.37 -10.00
C LEU A 223 5.01 -1.87 -10.28
N ALA A 224 6.23 -2.40 -10.19
CA ALA A 224 6.48 -3.83 -10.32
C ALA A 224 5.80 -4.63 -9.19
N LYS A 225 5.91 -4.14 -7.94
CA LYS A 225 5.23 -4.71 -6.76
C LYS A 225 3.71 -4.67 -6.90
N ALA A 226 3.15 -3.56 -7.38
CA ALA A 226 1.72 -3.44 -7.64
C ALA A 226 1.23 -4.48 -8.66
N LYS A 227 1.97 -4.68 -9.76
CA LYS A 227 1.68 -5.73 -10.76
C LYS A 227 1.78 -7.15 -10.20
N ALA A 228 2.63 -7.37 -9.20
CA ALA A 228 2.73 -8.63 -8.47
C ALA A 228 1.64 -8.83 -7.40
N GLY A 229 0.72 -7.87 -7.24
CA GLY A 229 -0.39 -7.95 -6.29
C GLY A 229 -0.10 -7.41 -4.88
N LEU A 230 1.12 -6.90 -4.66
CA LEU A 230 1.59 -6.32 -3.40
C LEU A 230 1.15 -4.86 -3.19
N GLY A 231 0.36 -4.33 -4.14
CA GLY A 231 -0.07 -2.93 -4.13
C GLY A 231 1.04 -1.96 -4.50
N TYR A 232 0.63 -0.73 -4.75
CA TYR A 232 1.54 0.40 -4.94
C TYR A 232 1.78 1.02 -3.56
N ASN A 233 3.01 0.91 -3.06
CA ASN A 233 3.38 1.26 -1.68
C ASN A 233 2.43 0.67 -0.62
N GLY A 234 2.06 -0.61 -0.79
CA GLY A 234 1.20 -1.33 0.15
C GLY A 234 -0.31 -1.04 0.00
N TYR A 235 -0.70 -0.23 -0.99
CA TYR A 235 -2.10 0.16 -1.21
C TYR A 235 -2.64 -0.28 -2.58
N ARG A 236 -3.95 -0.52 -2.63
CA ARG A 236 -4.73 -0.76 -3.84
C ARG A 236 -5.48 0.51 -4.19
N TYR A 237 -5.63 0.78 -5.48
CA TYR A 237 -6.26 1.99 -5.99
C TYR A 237 -7.34 1.65 -7.01
N ARG A 238 -8.43 2.42 -7.01
CA ARG A 238 -9.50 2.30 -8.00
C ARG A 238 -10.12 3.65 -8.31
N ILE A 239 -10.22 3.95 -9.60
CA ILE A 239 -10.98 5.11 -10.09
C ILE A 239 -12.47 4.88 -9.85
N LEU A 240 -13.13 5.90 -9.30
CA LEU A 240 -14.56 5.96 -9.06
C LEU A 240 -15.19 6.77 -10.19
N THR A 241 -16.23 6.22 -10.81
CA THR A 241 -16.85 6.76 -12.02
C THR A 241 -18.18 7.46 -11.75
N GLY A 242 -18.43 7.88 -10.51
CA GLY A 242 -19.59 8.65 -10.11
C GLY A 242 -19.51 9.09 -8.65
N GLN A 243 -20.48 9.89 -8.22
CA GLN A 243 -20.69 10.27 -6.82
C GLN A 243 -22.04 9.82 -6.28
N GLY A 244 -22.12 9.69 -4.96
CA GLY A 244 -23.35 9.37 -4.25
C GLY A 244 -24.10 10.60 -3.73
N GLU A 245 -25.15 10.34 -2.94
CA GLU A 245 -26.10 11.36 -2.47
C GLU A 245 -25.56 12.23 -1.33
N ASN A 246 -24.50 11.81 -0.64
CA ASN A 246 -23.95 12.52 0.52
C ASN A 246 -23.05 13.70 0.13
N VAL A 247 -22.86 13.94 -1.17
CA VAL A 247 -21.93 14.94 -1.71
C VAL A 247 -22.72 16.06 -2.37
N ALA A 248 -22.20 17.29 -2.30
CA ALA A 248 -22.79 18.43 -3.01
C ALA A 248 -22.97 18.11 -4.51
N GLY A 249 -24.13 18.45 -5.06
CA GLY A 249 -24.52 18.04 -6.42
C GLY A 249 -25.33 16.74 -6.48
N GLY A 250 -25.38 15.96 -5.40
CA GLY A 250 -26.15 14.72 -5.32
C GLY A 250 -25.57 13.59 -6.17
N LYS A 251 -26.33 12.50 -6.32
CA LYS A 251 -25.89 11.32 -7.06
C LYS A 251 -25.91 11.55 -8.57
N PHE A 252 -24.77 11.32 -9.23
CA PHE A 252 -24.68 11.25 -10.69
C PHE A 252 -23.42 10.47 -11.14
N ASP A 253 -23.46 9.99 -12.38
CA ASP A 253 -22.34 9.30 -13.02
C ASP A 253 -21.39 10.31 -13.68
N TYR A 254 -20.09 10.04 -13.59
CA TYR A 254 -19.07 10.89 -14.20
C TYR A 254 -18.88 10.66 -15.70
N ILE A 255 -19.33 9.50 -16.19
CA ILE A 255 -19.24 9.10 -17.59
C ILE A 255 -20.50 9.50 -18.35
N ILE A 256 -20.34 10.26 -19.43
CA ILE A 256 -21.41 10.69 -20.32
C ILE A 256 -21.00 10.34 -21.75
N ASN A 257 -21.84 9.58 -22.45
CA ASN A 257 -21.58 9.09 -23.82
C ASN A 257 -20.28 8.29 -23.99
N GLY A 258 -19.77 7.67 -22.91
CA GLY A 258 -18.51 6.93 -22.93
C GLY A 258 -17.32 7.70 -22.36
N ASN A 259 -17.45 9.04 -22.27
CA ASN A 259 -16.35 9.91 -21.90
C ASN A 259 -16.49 10.39 -20.45
N MET A 260 -15.41 10.36 -19.67
CA MET A 260 -15.47 10.76 -18.26
C MET A 260 -15.30 12.27 -18.14
N ILE A 261 -16.40 13.01 -18.27
CA ILE A 261 -16.38 14.48 -18.39
C ILE A 261 -17.03 15.21 -17.19
N ALA A 262 -17.85 14.52 -16.40
CA ALA A 262 -18.61 15.16 -15.32
C ALA A 262 -17.86 15.21 -13.98
N GLY A 263 -16.71 14.55 -13.89
CA GLY A 263 -15.85 14.51 -12.71
C GLY A 263 -15.01 13.23 -12.66
N PHE A 264 -14.34 13.02 -11.53
CA PHE A 264 -13.61 11.80 -11.24
C PHE A 264 -13.50 11.61 -9.73
N GLY A 265 -13.19 10.39 -9.30
CA GLY A 265 -12.77 10.12 -7.94
C GLY A 265 -11.84 8.93 -7.87
N LEU A 266 -11.24 8.73 -6.70
CA LEU A 266 -10.32 7.64 -6.43
C LEU A 266 -10.59 7.12 -5.02
N VAL A 267 -10.54 5.80 -4.86
CA VAL A 267 -10.46 5.14 -3.57
C VAL A 267 -9.13 4.40 -3.47
N ALA A 268 -8.49 4.50 -2.31
CA ALA A 268 -7.31 3.73 -1.95
C ALA A 268 -7.53 2.97 -0.63
N TRP A 269 -7.08 1.72 -0.55
CA TRP A 269 -7.18 0.90 0.65
C TRP A 269 -5.98 -0.03 0.78
N PRO A 270 -5.59 -0.42 2.01
CA PRO A 270 -4.43 -1.28 2.21
C PRO A 270 -4.63 -2.63 1.53
N VAL A 271 -3.54 -3.18 1.01
CA VAL A 271 -3.48 -4.57 0.53
C VAL A 271 -3.84 -5.53 1.66
N LYS A 272 -3.33 -5.26 2.87
CA LYS A 272 -3.62 -6.02 4.09
C LYS A 272 -3.82 -5.07 5.27
N TYR A 273 -5.04 -5.04 5.79
CA TYR A 273 -5.41 -4.21 6.94
C TYR A 273 -4.55 -4.53 8.16
N GLY A 274 -4.09 -3.48 8.86
CA GLY A 274 -3.23 -3.58 10.03
C GLY A 274 -1.77 -3.96 9.74
N ILE A 275 -1.42 -4.21 8.47
CA ILE A 275 -0.03 -4.57 8.08
C ILE A 275 0.53 -3.59 7.06
N THR A 276 -0.17 -3.41 5.93
CA THR A 276 0.27 -2.46 4.91
C THR A 276 -0.37 -1.08 5.10
N GLY A 277 -1.40 -0.99 5.93
CA GLY A 277 -2.13 0.23 6.26
C GLY A 277 -3.39 -0.06 7.06
N VAL A 278 -4.00 0.98 7.61
CA VAL A 278 -5.25 0.92 8.38
C VAL A 278 -6.35 1.70 7.68
N GLN A 279 -6.04 2.90 7.20
CA GLN A 279 -7.03 3.81 6.64
C GLN A 279 -7.45 3.43 5.22
N THR A 280 -8.73 3.60 4.92
CA THR A 280 -9.23 3.71 3.53
C THR A 280 -9.38 5.18 3.19
N PHE A 281 -8.93 5.57 2.01
CA PHE A 281 -8.96 6.95 1.55
C PHE A 281 -9.88 7.12 0.34
N VAL A 282 -10.57 8.26 0.24
CA VAL A 282 -11.30 8.68 -0.96
C VAL A 282 -11.05 10.15 -1.29
N ILE A 283 -10.88 10.46 -2.57
CA ILE A 283 -10.77 11.82 -3.09
C ILE A 283 -11.63 11.95 -4.35
N ASN A 284 -12.03 13.18 -4.68
CA ASN A 284 -12.65 13.51 -5.94
C ASN A 284 -12.02 14.76 -6.56
N LYS A 285 -12.54 15.21 -7.69
CA LYS A 285 -12.12 16.44 -8.39
C LYS A 285 -11.97 17.68 -7.51
N SER A 286 -12.68 17.79 -6.38
CA SER A 286 -12.52 18.95 -5.49
C SER A 286 -11.20 18.98 -4.71
N GLY A 287 -10.42 17.89 -4.74
CA GLY A 287 -9.14 17.78 -4.03
C GLY A 287 -9.27 17.49 -2.53
N ILE A 288 -10.49 17.40 -1.99
CA ILE A 288 -10.70 17.10 -0.57
C ILE A 288 -10.53 15.60 -0.34
N LEU A 289 -9.45 15.24 0.35
CA LEU A 289 -9.14 13.86 0.74
C LEU A 289 -9.87 13.50 2.04
N TYR A 290 -10.52 12.34 2.04
CA TYR A 290 -11.17 11.77 3.22
C TYR A 290 -10.54 10.44 3.59
N GLU A 291 -10.52 10.13 4.88
CA GLU A 291 -10.07 8.85 5.44
C GLU A 291 -11.16 8.21 6.32
N ALA A 292 -11.16 6.88 6.37
CA ALA A 292 -11.94 6.10 7.32
C ALA A 292 -11.27 4.75 7.61
N ASP A 293 -11.19 4.38 8.88
CA ASP A 293 -10.87 3.02 9.31
C ASP A 293 -12.13 2.15 9.19
N LEU A 294 -12.08 1.16 8.29
CA LEU A 294 -13.19 0.25 8.01
C LEU A 294 -13.05 -1.08 8.78
N GLY A 295 -12.04 -1.22 9.64
CA GLY A 295 -11.76 -2.42 10.44
C GLY A 295 -11.24 -3.59 9.62
N ASP A 296 -11.32 -4.79 10.21
CA ASP A 296 -10.86 -6.05 9.60
C ASP A 296 -11.52 -6.35 8.24
N ASP A 297 -12.72 -5.81 7.99
CA ASP A 297 -13.46 -5.97 6.73
C ASP A 297 -13.02 -4.97 5.63
N THR A 298 -11.99 -4.15 5.88
CA THR A 298 -11.51 -3.10 4.96
C THR A 298 -11.40 -3.58 3.52
N SER A 299 -10.72 -4.69 3.27
CA SER A 299 -10.57 -5.23 1.90
C SER A 299 -11.91 -5.57 1.24
N ALA A 300 -12.85 -6.16 1.99
CA ALA A 300 -14.15 -6.57 1.45
C ALA A 300 -15.12 -5.39 1.25
N VAL A 301 -15.02 -4.36 2.08
CA VAL A 301 -15.84 -3.14 2.00
C VAL A 301 -15.30 -2.20 0.92
N ALA A 302 -14.01 -1.88 0.96
CA ALA A 302 -13.36 -1.00 -0.01
C ALA A 302 -13.43 -1.58 -1.42
N ASP A 303 -13.33 -2.90 -1.57
CA ASP A 303 -13.52 -3.55 -2.87
C ASP A 303 -14.91 -3.35 -3.46
N LYS A 304 -15.92 -2.93 -2.68
CA LYS A 304 -17.29 -2.64 -3.17
C LYS A 304 -17.57 -1.15 -3.38
N ILE A 305 -16.65 -0.26 -2.98
CA ILE A 305 -16.80 1.17 -3.23
C ILE A 305 -16.70 1.43 -4.74
N ARG A 306 -17.76 2.03 -5.31
CA ARG A 306 -17.87 2.35 -6.75
C ARG A 306 -18.12 3.83 -7.02
N THR A 307 -18.50 4.58 -6.00
CA THR A 307 -18.81 6.00 -6.10
C THR A 307 -18.15 6.77 -4.98
N PHE A 308 -17.71 7.99 -5.25
CA PHE A 308 -17.28 8.92 -4.23
C PHE A 308 -18.50 9.33 -3.38
N ASN A 309 -18.57 8.83 -2.15
CA ASN A 309 -19.71 9.06 -1.26
C ASN A 309 -19.29 9.00 0.21
N PRO A 310 -18.29 9.80 0.66
CA PRO A 310 -17.93 9.85 2.07
C PRO A 310 -19.18 10.20 2.90
N GLY A 311 -19.39 9.44 3.98
CA GLY A 311 -20.48 9.63 4.94
C GLY A 311 -19.96 10.11 6.30
N ASP A 312 -20.82 10.08 7.33
CA ASP A 312 -20.53 10.65 8.66
C ASP A 312 -19.32 10.04 9.39
N THR A 313 -18.90 8.82 9.02
CA THR A 313 -17.74 8.15 9.62
C THR A 313 -16.41 8.54 8.97
N TRP A 314 -16.44 9.27 7.86
CA TRP A 314 -15.26 9.71 7.14
C TRP A 314 -14.77 11.05 7.69
N LYS A 315 -13.45 11.20 7.80
CA LYS A 315 -12.79 12.41 8.28
C LYS A 315 -12.02 13.05 7.13
N VAL A 316 -11.93 14.37 7.12
CA VAL A 316 -11.06 15.09 6.19
C VAL A 316 -9.61 14.92 6.65
N VAL A 317 -8.74 14.49 5.73
CA VAL A 317 -7.30 14.46 5.96
C VAL A 317 -6.77 15.90 5.88
N PRO A 318 -6.09 16.41 6.92
CA PRO A 318 -5.55 17.77 6.91
C PRO A 318 -4.46 17.95 5.84
N GLU A 319 -4.28 19.19 5.39
CA GLU A 319 -3.17 19.61 4.54
C GLU A 319 -1.82 19.49 5.26
#